data_AF-A0A2M8F6H4-F1
#
_entry.id   AF-A0A2M8F6H4-F1
#
_cell.length_a   1.000
_cell.length_b   1.000
_cell.length_c   1.000
_cell.angle_alpha   90.00
_cell.angle_beta   90.00
_cell.angle_gamma   90.00
#
_symmetry.space_group_name_H-M   'P 1'
#
loop_
_entity.id
_entity.type
_entity.pdbx_description
1 polymer ?
#
loop_
_entity_poly.entity_id
_entity_poly.type
_entity_poly.pdbx_seq_one_letter_code
_entity_poly.pdbx_strand_id
1 'polypeptide(L)' 'MIVLYRDPKESNEKLISRFQKKVQGKRILSIAKERMYFKKPSTKRYVRNAAMMREHYRDLREKKKYR' A
#
# COMPACT_ATOMS: atom_id res chain seq x y z
N MET A 1 -0.91 7.07 14.24
CA MET A 1 -2.18 6.72 14.93
C MET A 1 -3.36 6.81 13.96
N ILE A 2 -4.26 5.81 13.98
CA ILE A 2 -5.53 5.83 13.24
C ILE A 2 -6.64 5.90 14.27
N VAL A 3 -7.52 6.88 14.13
CA VAL A 3 -8.70 7.05 14.98
C VAL A 3 -9.94 6.99 14.10
N LEU A 4 -10.92 6.19 14.53
CA LEU A 4 -12.25 6.08 13.95
C LEU A 4 -13.26 6.03 15.08
N TYR A 5 -14.29 6.86 14.96
CA TYR A 5 -15.48 6.77 15.79
C TYR A 5 -16.54 6.00 15.02
N ARG A 6 -17.21 5.09 15.73
CA ARG A 6 -18.33 4.32 15.20
C ARG A 6 -19.55 5.24 15.12
N ASP A 7 -20.22 5.24 13.97
CA ASP A 7 -21.50 5.89 13.83
C ASP A 7 -22.62 4.92 14.29
N PRO A 8 -23.58 5.35 15.11
CA PRO A 8 -24.70 4.49 15.54
C PRO A 8 -25.55 3.95 14.39
N LYS A 9 -25.56 4.59 13.21
CA LYS A 9 -26.30 4.11 12.02
C LYS A 9 -25.47 3.19 11.11
N GLU A 10 -24.21 2.92 11.46
CA GLU A 10 -23.28 2.17 10.63
C GLU A 10 -23.25 0.67 11.02
N SER A 11 -23.27 -0.20 10.00
CA SER A 11 -23.02 -1.63 10.19
C SER A 11 -21.54 -1.90 10.45
N ASN A 12 -21.24 -2.96 11.21
CA ASN A 12 -19.86 -3.30 11.56
C ASN A 12 -18.95 -3.48 10.32
N GLU A 13 -19.48 -4.03 9.22
CA GLU A 13 -18.74 -4.21 7.97
C GLU A 13 -18.29 -2.89 7.35
N LYS A 14 -19.14 -1.87 7.36
CA LYS A 14 -18.81 -0.53 6.84
C LYS A 14 -17.72 0.12 7.70
N LEU A 15 -17.79 -0.04 9.02
CA LEU A 15 -16.77 0.45 9.94
C LEU A 15 -15.41 -0.21 9.66
N ILE A 16 -15.38 -1.54 9.48
CA ILE A 16 -14.17 -2.30 9.12
C ILE A 16 -13.62 -1.82 7.77
N SER A 17 -14.47 -1.63 6.76
CA SER A 17 -14.04 -1.14 5.44
C SER A 17 -13.40 0.25 5.53
N ARG A 18 -13.99 1.18 6.30
CA ARG A 18 -13.40 2.51 6.55
C ARG A 18 -12.07 2.41 7.28
N PHE A 19 -11.97 1.53 8.27
CA PHE A 19 -10.71 1.27 8.97
C PHE A 19 -9.63 0.78 8.00
N GLN A 20 -9.93 -0.24 7.19
CA GLN A 20 -9.02 -0.78 6.19
C GLN A 20 -8.56 0.30 5.20
N LYS A 21 -9.49 1.13 4.70
CA LYS A 21 -9.16 2.26 3.81
C LYS A 21 -8.20 3.25 4.49
N LYS A 22 -8.43 3.61 5.76
CA LYS A 22 -7.50 4.50 6.50
C LYS A 22 -6.14 3.85 6.72
N VAL A 23 -6.08 2.56 7.03
CA VAL A 23 -4.83 1.79 7.18
C VAL A 23 -4.03 1.77 5.89
N GLN A 24 -4.71 1.44 4.78
CA GLN A 24 -4.10 1.41 3.45
C GLN A 24 -3.61 2.79 3.01
N GLY A 25 -4.43 3.83 3.20
CA GLY A 25 -4.05 5.21 2.86
C GLY A 25 -2.81 5.71 3.61
N LYS A 26 -2.68 5.34 4.89
CA LYS A 26 -1.48 5.66 5.70
C LYS A 26 -0.29 4.72 5.45
N ARG A 27 -0.45 3.68 4.64
CA ARG A 27 0.60 2.68 4.30
C ARG A 27 1.32 2.08 5.51
N ILE A 28 0.66 2.02 6.66
CA ILE A 28 1.28 1.65 7.94
C ILE A 28 1.93 0.26 7.87
N LEU A 29 1.23 -0.70 7.26
CA LEU A 29 1.72 -2.07 7.11
C LEU A 29 2.97 -2.14 6.22
N SER A 30 3.00 -1.37 5.12
CA SER A 30 4.16 -1.33 4.23
C SER A 30 5.38 -0.74 4.92
N ILE A 31 5.20 0.35 5.67
CA ILE A 31 6.27 1.00 6.43
C ILE A 31 6.77 0.08 7.55
N ALA A 32 5.87 -0.57 8.28
CA ALA A 32 6.24 -1.52 9.33
C ALA A 32 7.07 -2.68 8.77
N LYS A 33 6.63 -3.27 7.65
CA LYS A 33 7.37 -4.36 6.98
C LYS A 33 8.73 -3.90 6.46
N GLU A 34 8.84 -2.67 5.97
CA GLU A 34 10.11 -2.12 5.51
C GLU A 34 11.11 -1.91 6.66
N ARG A 35 10.62 -1.47 7.82
CA ARG A 35 11.41 -1.21 9.02
C ARG A 35 11.69 -2.45 9.88
N MET A 36 11.06 -3.58 9.56
CA MET A 36 11.19 -4.83 10.31
C MET A 36 12.65 -5.35 10.35
N TYR A 37 13.42 -5.05 9.31
CA TYR A 37 14.84 -5.42 9.22
C TYR A 37 15.69 -4.24 8.77
N PHE A 38 16.95 -4.23 9.20
CA PHE A 38 17.93 -3.30 8.66
C PHE A 38 18.16 -3.54 7.17
N LYS A 39 18.18 -2.46 6.40
CA LYS A 39 18.52 -2.47 4.97
C LYS A 39 19.66 -1.51 4.72
N LYS A 40 20.64 -1.95 3.93
CA LYS A 40 21.70 -1.07 3.42
C LYS A 40 21.07 0.02 2.52
N PRO A 41 21.65 1.22 2.46
CA PRO A 41 21.21 2.28 1.55
C PRO A 41 21.14 1.76 0.11
N SER A 42 20.09 2.12 -0.61
CA SER A 42 19.90 1.71 -1.99
C SER A 42 20.92 2.38 -2.91
N THR A 43 21.53 1.58 -3.79
CA THR A 43 22.44 2.10 -4.81
C THR A 43 21.65 2.69 -5.98
N LYS A 44 22.25 3.60 -6.77
CA LYS A 44 21.62 4.16 -7.98
C LYS A 44 21.12 3.07 -8.94
N ARG A 45 21.88 1.97 -9.10
CA ARG A 45 21.50 0.82 -9.93
C ARG A 45 20.25 0.12 -9.39
N TYR A 46 20.17 -0.10 -8.07
CA TYR A 46 18.99 -0.69 -7.44
C TYR A 46 17.74 0.17 -7.66
N VAL A 47 17.86 1.49 -7.46
CA VAL A 47 16.73 2.43 -7.66
C VAL A 47 16.24 2.40 -9.10
N ARG A 48 17.16 2.39 -10.08
CA ARG A 48 16.82 2.30 -11.51
C ARG A 48 16.10 0.99 -11.85
N ASN A 49 16.64 -0.15 -11.42
CA ASN A 49 16.03 -1.45 -11.66
C ASN A 49 14.63 -1.54 -11.03
N ALA A 50 14.46 -1.03 -9.81
CA ALA A 50 13.16 -0.97 -9.17
C ALA A 50 12.17 -0.08 -9.93
N ALA A 51 12.63 1.03 -10.52
CA ALA A 51 11.79 1.90 -11.34
C ALA A 51 11.31 1.20 -12.63
N MET A 52 12.22 0.57 -13.37
CA MET A 52 11.88 -0.19 -14.59
C MET A 52 10.88 -1.31 -14.29
N MET A 53 11.08 -2.05 -13.19
CA MET A 53 10.13 -3.10 -12.80
C MET A 53 8.76 -2.52 -12.41
N ARG A 54 8.70 -1.36 -11.74
CA ARG A 54 7.44 -0.69 -11.42
C ARG A 54 6.65 -0.32 -12.68
N GLU A 55 7.34 0.16 -13.71
CA GLU A 55 6.75 0.50 -15.01
C GLU A 55 6.25 -0.77 -15.71
N HIS A 56 7.09 -1.81 -15.80
CA HIS A 56 6.69 -3.10 -16.35
C HIS A 56 5.41 -3.67 -15.70
N TYR A 57 5.30 -3.62 -14.37
CA TYR A 57 4.09 -4.06 -13.66
C TYR A 57 2.89 -3.11 -13.81
N ARG A 58 3.07 -1.86 -14.22
CA ARG A 58 1.97 -0.96 -14.59
C ARG A 58 1.43 -1.35 -15.96
N ASP A 59 2.30 -1.52 -16.94
CA ASP A 59 1.94 -1.90 -18.30
C ASP A 59 1.22 -3.25 -18.35
N LEU A 60 1.72 -4.25 -17.61
CA LEU A 60 1.05 -5.54 -17.48
C LEU A 60 -0.37 -5.41 -16.90
N ARG A 61 -0.56 -4.49 -15.96
CA ARG A 61 -1.86 -4.25 -15.32
C ARG A 61 -2.83 -3.58 -16.27
N GLU A 62 -2.36 -2.62 -17.07
CA GLU A 62 -3.16 -1.96 -18.09
C GLU A 62 -3.56 -2.93 -19.20
N LYS A 63 -2.62 -3.75 -19.70
CA LYS A 63 -2.92 -4.79 -20.68
C LYS A 63 -3.96 -5.80 -20.18
N LYS A 64 -3.89 -6.17 -18.90
CA LYS A 64 -4.87 -7.06 -18.26
C LYS A 64 -6.26 -6.40 -18.08
N LYS A 65 -6.35 -5.08 -18.07
CA LYS A 65 -7.64 -4.37 -17.91
C LYS A 65 -8.54 -4.51 -19.14
N TYR A 66 -7.95 -4.68 -20.32
CA TYR A 66 -8.66 -4.74 -21.61
C TYR A 66 -8.74 -6.15 -22.21
N ARG A 67 -8.38 -7.19 -21.44
CA ARG A 67 -8.43 -8.59 -21.84
C ARG A 67 -9.34 -9.35 -20.90
#